data_AF-A0AAV4A561-F1
#
_entry.id   AF-A0AAV4A561-F1
#
_cell.length_a   1.000
_cell.length_b   1.000
_cell.length_c   1.000
_cell.angle_alpha   90.00
_cell.angle_beta   90.00
_cell.angle_gamma   90.00
#
_symmetry.space_group_name_H-M   'P 1'
#
loop_
_entity.id
_entity.type
_entity.pdbx_description
1 polymer ?
#
loop_
_entity_poly.entity_id
_entity_poly.type
_entity_poly.pdbx_seq_one_letter_code
_entity_poly.pdbx_strand_id
1 'polypeptide(L)'
;MRAKGDSIRQCHKDLYFMRYIKFIRSSSAALPMTFVHSQVRASKKVNVNYVDISLNRDGSIAEGQCDCAVGSGPHATCKHIIIVLLALVDHSMKVPVMTYISSIQKLQSFHTCKPHTGFPAKARDLPINLKQKWSRDSRPPSCHNDPRYQHLFRNVVMMDERASEMPIFQAFKPANIRAVAADHTYSSVTLEEIFLQEEGWITLSASERQRIEETTRSQARSSTWLAERGMRLTASNFGRICKVKHAESLPASLLEPEDITHIPAVVHGNKS
;
A
#
# COMPACT_ATOMS: atom_id res chain seq x y z
N MET A 1 24.24 21.72 27.71
CA MET A 1 25.51 20.99 27.90
C MET A 1 26.34 21.34 26.70
N ARG A 2 27.29 22.25 26.89
CA ARG A 2 28.29 22.62 25.89
C ARG A 2 29.35 21.53 25.93
N ALA A 3 29.60 20.85 24.82
CA ALA A 3 30.91 20.27 24.59
C ALA A 3 31.86 21.45 24.33
N LYS A 4 32.93 21.55 25.11
CA LYS A 4 34.01 22.52 24.92
C LYS A 4 34.76 22.12 23.65
N GLY A 5 34.78 23.00 22.65
CA GLY A 5 35.76 22.92 21.55
C GLY A 5 35.20 22.76 20.14
N ASP A 6 33.91 22.52 19.97
CA ASP A 6 33.34 22.43 18.61
C ASP A 6 33.26 23.83 18.00
N SER A 7 33.93 24.02 16.85
CA SER A 7 33.81 25.26 16.09
C SER A 7 32.32 25.57 15.86
N ILE A 8 31.94 26.85 15.89
CA ILE A 8 30.53 27.28 15.69
C ILE A 8 29.93 26.64 14.41
N ARG A 9 30.77 26.39 13.40
CA ARG A 9 30.42 25.72 12.14
C ARG A 9 30.10 24.22 12.30
N GLN A 10 30.70 23.53 13.26
CA GLN A 10 30.45 22.11 13.51
C GLN A 10 29.11 21.92 14.23
N CYS A 11 28.84 22.70 15.28
CA CYS A 11 27.55 22.73 15.98
C CYS A 11 26.37 23.02 15.03
N HIS A 12 26.64 23.76 13.95
CA HIS A 12 25.66 24.11 12.94
C HIS A 12 25.25 22.94 12.06
N LYS A 13 26.19 22.07 11.67
CA LYS A 13 25.88 20.85 10.89
C LYS A 13 25.09 19.84 11.72
N ASP A 14 25.37 19.79 13.02
CA ASP A 14 24.68 18.90 13.96
C ASP A 14 23.21 19.26 14.14
N LEU A 15 22.79 20.51 13.85
CA LEU A 15 21.39 20.92 13.91
C LEU A 15 20.50 20.11 12.96
N TYR A 16 20.99 19.91 11.74
CA TYR A 16 20.30 19.16 10.70
C TYR A 16 20.43 17.66 10.92
N PHE A 17 21.62 17.19 11.32
CA PHE A 17 21.86 15.77 11.61
C PHE A 17 20.97 15.25 12.74
N MET A 18 20.83 16.04 13.82
CA MET A 18 20.01 15.70 14.99
C MET A 18 18.51 15.97 14.79
N ARG A 19 18.10 16.50 13.63
CA ARG A 19 16.70 16.77 13.25
C ARG A 19 15.95 17.60 14.26
N TYR A 20 16.56 18.71 14.66
CA TYR A 20 15.89 19.65 15.54
C TYR A 20 14.75 20.39 14.83
N ILE A 21 14.77 20.51 13.51
CA ILE A 21 13.71 21.13 12.71
C ILE A 21 12.88 20.04 12.03
N LYS A 22 11.56 20.07 12.21
CA LYS A 22 10.64 19.15 11.51
C LYS A 22 10.13 19.74 10.20
N PHE A 23 9.58 20.95 10.28
CA PHE A 23 9.12 21.68 9.11
C PHE A 23 9.24 23.18 9.35
N ILE A 24 9.36 23.90 8.24
CA ILE A 24 9.24 25.35 8.16
C ILE A 24 8.26 25.63 7.02
N ARG A 25 7.29 26.51 7.27
CA ARG A 25 6.33 26.99 6.28
C ARG A 25 6.41 28.50 6.26
N SER A 26 6.53 29.07 5.06
CA SER A 26 6.47 30.51 4.86
C SER A 26 5.22 30.86 4.07
N SER A 27 4.54 31.92 4.49
CA SER A 27 3.45 32.54 3.75
C SER A 27 3.79 34.01 3.55
N SER A 28 3.83 34.44 2.29
CA SER A 28 3.93 35.84 1.92
C SER A 28 2.62 36.21 1.23
N ALA A 29 1.63 36.67 1.99
CA ALA A 29 0.46 37.32 1.40
C ALA A 29 0.86 38.69 0.84
N ALA A 30 -0.04 39.38 0.11
CA ALA A 30 0.19 40.69 -0.52
C ALA A 30 0.56 41.86 0.44
N LEU A 31 0.83 41.57 1.72
CA LEU A 31 1.28 42.50 2.75
C LEU A 31 2.83 42.64 2.70
N PRO A 32 3.41 43.69 3.32
CA PRO A 32 4.86 43.88 3.36
C PRO A 32 5.60 42.91 4.30
N MET A 33 4.93 41.87 4.80
CA MET A 33 5.46 40.98 5.83
C MET A 33 5.38 39.52 5.38
N THR A 34 6.43 38.77 5.69
CA THR A 34 6.51 37.32 5.50
C THR A 34 6.31 36.63 6.83
N PHE A 35 5.32 35.74 6.90
CA PHE A 35 5.04 34.94 8.09
C PHE A 35 5.69 33.56 7.96
N VAL A 36 6.41 33.16 8.98
CA VAL A 36 7.10 31.88 9.06
C VAL A 36 6.58 31.11 10.26
N HIS A 37 5.96 29.97 9.99
CA HIS A 37 5.50 29.02 11.01
C HIS A 37 6.38 27.76 10.95
N SER A 38 6.86 27.30 12.10
CA SER A 38 7.79 26.17 12.14
C SER A 38 7.65 25.34 13.40
N GLN A 39 8.17 24.11 13.31
CA GLN A 39 8.10 23.13 14.38
C GLN A 39 9.50 22.62 14.74
N VAL A 40 9.93 22.89 15.98
CA VAL A 40 11.29 22.66 16.46
C VAL A 40 11.31 21.78 17.71
N ARG A 41 12.17 20.76 17.72
CA ARG A 41 12.41 19.88 18.87
C ARG A 41 13.39 20.50 19.86
N ALA A 42 13.11 20.32 21.15
CA ALA A 42 14.05 20.68 22.19
C ALA A 42 15.20 19.65 22.28
N SER A 43 16.44 20.13 22.44
CA SER A 43 17.65 19.29 22.53
C SER A 43 17.60 18.13 23.53
N LYS A 44 16.79 18.23 24.59
CA LYS A 44 16.73 17.25 25.69
C LYS A 44 15.34 16.67 25.97
N LYS A 45 14.30 17.05 25.21
CA LYS A 45 12.93 16.61 25.47
C LYS A 45 12.28 16.13 24.18
N VAL A 46 11.41 15.13 24.29
CA VAL A 46 10.51 14.68 23.20
C VAL A 46 9.56 15.80 22.78
N ASN A 47 9.38 16.80 23.65
CA ASN A 47 8.52 17.95 23.42
C ASN A 47 8.96 18.75 22.20
N VAL A 48 7.94 19.13 21.46
CA VAL A 48 8.02 19.89 20.23
C VAL A 48 7.47 21.29 20.54
N ASN A 49 8.18 22.33 20.13
CA ASN A 49 7.75 23.72 20.29
C ASN A 49 7.35 24.25 18.92
N TYR A 50 6.26 25.01 18.89
CA TYR A 50 5.90 25.81 17.74
C TYR A 50 6.61 27.17 17.81
N VAL A 51 7.01 27.66 16.66
CA VAL A 51 7.72 28.92 16.49
C VAL A 51 7.09 29.68 15.34
N ASP A 52 6.64 30.89 15.65
CA ASP A 52 6.02 31.83 14.72
C ASP A 52 6.91 33.07 14.61
N ILE A 53 7.23 33.49 13.39
CA ILE A 53 8.09 34.63 13.12
C ILE A 53 7.45 35.48 12.02
N SER A 54 7.40 36.79 12.23
CA SER A 54 7.02 37.76 11.23
C SER A 54 8.25 38.56 10.80
N LEU A 55 8.54 38.55 9.50
CA LEU A 55 9.69 39.20 8.90
C LEU A 55 9.25 40.35 8.01
N ASN A 56 9.95 41.49 8.09
CA ASN A 56 9.79 42.60 7.16
C ASN A 56 10.50 42.29 5.82
N ARG A 57 10.21 43.08 4.77
CA ARG A 57 10.91 42.99 3.47
C ARG A 57 12.43 43.12 3.58
N ASP A 58 12.91 43.87 4.56
CA ASP A 58 14.33 44.10 4.79
C ASP A 58 15.03 42.92 5.50
N GLY A 59 14.28 41.85 5.82
CA GLY A 59 14.78 40.70 6.58
C GLY A 59 14.89 40.97 8.09
N SER A 60 14.45 42.13 8.57
CA SER A 60 14.35 42.41 10.01
C SER A 60 13.17 41.66 10.64
N ILE A 61 13.37 41.19 11.86
CA ILE A 61 12.34 40.49 12.64
C ILE A 61 11.38 41.55 13.18
N ALA A 62 10.13 41.52 12.75
CA ALA A 62 9.08 42.36 13.31
C ALA A 62 8.63 41.78 14.66
N GLU A 63 8.22 40.52 14.66
CA GLU A 63 7.72 39.80 15.83
C GLU A 63 8.15 38.34 15.75
N GLY A 64 8.33 37.72 16.91
CA GLY A 64 8.65 36.30 17.02
C GLY A 64 8.12 35.74 18.33
N GLN A 65 7.43 34.60 18.26
CA GLN A 65 6.83 33.89 19.39
C GLN A 65 7.26 32.42 19.35
N CYS A 66 7.45 31.82 20.53
CA CYS A 66 7.70 30.39 20.68
C CYS A 66 7.07 29.84 21.96
N ASP A 67 6.53 28.62 21.89
CA ASP A 67 5.88 27.95 23.04
C ASP A 67 6.81 27.54 24.18
N CYS A 68 8.12 27.77 24.04
CA CYS A 68 9.05 27.48 25.13
C CYS A 68 8.93 28.53 26.25
N ALA A 69 9.29 28.17 27.48
CA ALA A 69 9.21 29.06 28.64
C ALA A 69 9.94 30.41 28.48
N VAL A 70 10.95 30.48 27.62
CA VAL A 70 11.73 31.71 27.33
C VAL A 70 11.17 32.48 26.13
N GLY A 71 10.29 31.85 25.34
CA GLY A 71 9.83 32.35 24.06
C GLY A 71 8.38 32.86 24.05
N SER A 72 7.69 32.86 25.19
CA SER A 72 6.31 33.31 25.30
C SER A 72 6.23 34.83 25.30
N GLY A 73 6.25 35.43 24.10
CA GLY A 73 6.08 36.87 23.91
C GLY A 73 6.38 37.28 22.46
N PRO A 74 5.96 38.48 22.01
CA PRO A 74 6.08 38.94 20.61
C PRO A 74 7.52 39.32 20.20
N HIS A 75 8.43 39.50 21.15
CA HIS A 75 9.85 39.80 20.89
C HIS A 75 10.77 38.68 21.41
N ALA A 76 10.31 37.44 21.34
CA ALA A 76 11.07 36.32 21.82
C ALA A 76 12.36 36.12 21.02
N THR A 77 13.46 35.86 21.72
CA THR A 77 14.79 35.58 21.13
C THR A 77 15.32 34.22 21.59
N CYS A 78 14.42 33.27 21.77
CA CYS A 78 14.81 31.94 22.22
C CYS A 78 15.65 31.21 21.16
N LYS A 79 16.43 30.22 21.62
CA LYS A 79 17.25 29.38 20.73
C LYS A 79 16.47 28.74 19.58
N HIS A 80 15.17 28.46 19.76
CA HIS A 80 14.36 27.85 18.71
C HIS A 80 14.09 28.83 17.56
N ILE A 81 13.89 30.12 17.86
CA ILE A 81 13.74 31.18 16.85
C ILE A 81 15.05 31.36 16.08
N ILE A 82 16.18 31.39 16.78
CA ILE A 82 17.51 31.50 16.16
C ILE A 82 17.76 30.34 15.17
N ILE A 83 17.39 29.11 15.57
CA ILE A 83 17.55 27.92 14.72
C ILE A 83 16.71 28.03 13.43
N VAL A 84 15.49 28.55 13.52
CA VAL A 84 14.60 28.71 12.36
C VAL A 84 15.14 29.76 11.39
N LEU A 85 15.61 30.91 11.91
CA LEU A 85 16.22 31.95 11.10
C LEU A 85 17.50 31.46 10.41
N LEU A 86 18.34 30.74 11.15
CA LEU A 86 19.55 30.16 10.61
C LEU A 86 19.23 29.15 9.48
N ALA A 87 18.17 28.36 9.64
CA ALA A 87 17.72 27.45 8.60
C ALA A 87 17.17 28.14 7.36
N LEU A 88 16.56 29.32 7.48
CA LEU A 88 16.14 30.13 6.34
C LEU A 88 17.35 30.67 5.56
N VAL A 89 18.39 31.11 6.26
CA VAL A 89 19.65 31.56 5.64
C VAL A 89 20.36 30.40 4.94
N ASP A 90 20.42 29.24 5.56
CA ASP A 90 21.01 28.05 4.93
C ASP A 90 20.25 27.59 3.69
N HIS A 91 18.92 27.68 3.74
CA HIS A 91 18.09 27.40 2.58
C HIS A 91 18.36 28.39 1.43
N SER A 92 18.51 29.68 1.72
CA SER A 92 18.85 30.67 0.69
C SER A 92 20.24 30.43 0.09
N MET A 93 21.18 29.91 0.89
CA MET A 93 22.53 29.52 0.47
C MET A 93 22.60 28.14 -0.20
N LYS A 94 21.46 27.48 -0.44
CA LYS A 94 21.33 26.15 -1.08
C LYS A 94 22.08 25.02 -0.35
N VAL A 95 22.20 25.11 0.97
CA VAL A 95 22.76 24.02 1.79
C VAL A 95 21.74 22.87 1.82
N PRO A 96 22.14 21.60 1.58
CA PRO A 96 21.22 20.47 1.61
C PRO A 96 20.71 20.22 3.03
N VAL A 97 19.39 20.40 3.23
CA VAL A 97 18.71 20.19 4.51
C VAL A 97 18.11 18.79 4.55
N MET A 98 18.59 17.91 5.43
CA MET A 98 18.02 16.57 5.64
C MET A 98 16.79 16.64 6.56
N THR A 99 15.59 16.64 5.99
CA THR A 99 14.32 16.74 6.75
C THR A 99 13.66 15.39 7.04
N TYR A 100 13.83 14.37 6.19
CA TYR A 100 13.23 13.05 6.37
C TYR A 100 14.22 11.90 6.09
N ILE A 101 14.04 10.79 6.82
CA ILE A 101 14.56 9.48 6.40
C ILE A 101 13.65 8.98 5.30
N SER A 102 14.19 8.73 4.12
CA SER A 102 13.46 7.94 3.11
C SER A 102 13.23 6.54 3.67
N SER A 103 12.11 5.90 3.33
CA SER A 103 11.76 4.54 3.78
C SER A 103 12.90 3.51 3.55
N ILE A 104 13.77 3.78 2.58
CA ILE A 104 14.96 2.97 2.23
C ILE A 104 16.19 3.21 3.12
N GLN A 105 16.30 4.36 3.80
CA GLN A 105 17.43 4.69 4.70
C GLN A 105 17.30 4.02 6.07
N LYS A 106 16.08 3.61 6.46
CA LYS A 106 15.86 2.83 7.67
C LYS A 106 16.06 1.36 7.32
N LEU A 107 17.17 0.77 7.77
CA LEU A 107 17.41 -0.66 7.58
C LEU A 107 16.16 -1.44 8.01
N GLN A 108 15.68 -2.33 7.15
CA GLN A 108 14.41 -3.03 7.30
C GLN A 108 14.47 -3.93 8.57
N SER A 109 14.01 -3.39 9.70
CA SER A 109 14.12 -4.04 11.02
C SER A 109 13.12 -5.19 11.23
N PHE A 110 12.32 -5.53 10.22
CA PHE A 110 11.40 -6.67 10.28
C PHE A 110 12.14 -8.01 10.39
N HIS A 111 13.36 -8.10 9.87
CA HIS A 111 14.17 -9.33 9.89
C HIS A 111 15.14 -9.43 11.08
N THR A 112 15.20 -8.43 11.96
CA THR A 112 16.06 -8.48 13.14
C THR A 112 15.24 -8.86 14.37
N CYS A 113 15.41 -10.09 14.85
CA CYS A 113 14.90 -10.51 16.16
C CYS A 113 15.46 -9.57 17.23
N LYS A 114 14.59 -9.03 18.11
CA LYS A 114 15.05 -8.27 19.27
C LYS A 114 15.92 -9.21 20.13
N PRO A 115 17.10 -8.77 20.62
CA PRO A 115 17.90 -9.59 21.50
C PRO A 115 17.09 -9.87 22.78
N HIS A 116 16.76 -11.14 22.99
CA HIS A 116 16.06 -11.57 24.19
C HIS A 116 17.04 -11.54 25.36
N THR A 117 16.80 -10.64 26.32
CA THR A 117 17.64 -10.49 27.52
C THR A 117 17.19 -11.35 28.69
N GLY A 118 16.14 -12.16 28.52
CA GLY A 118 15.66 -13.10 29.52
C GLY A 118 16.39 -14.44 29.45
N PHE A 119 16.53 -15.10 30.60
CA PHE A 119 16.80 -16.52 30.62
C PHE A 119 15.59 -17.29 30.08
N PRO A 120 15.77 -18.43 29.40
CA PRO A 120 14.65 -19.26 28.96
C PRO A 120 13.83 -19.68 30.18
N ALA A 121 12.60 -19.16 30.28
CA ALA A 121 11.65 -19.60 31.29
C ALA A 121 11.08 -20.96 30.86
N LYS A 122 11.05 -21.94 31.77
CA LYS A 122 10.38 -23.21 31.47
C LYS A 122 8.89 -22.93 31.32
N ALA A 123 8.21 -23.65 30.42
CA ALA A 123 6.80 -23.45 30.14
C ALA A 123 5.89 -23.47 31.39
N ARG A 124 6.27 -24.27 32.40
CA ARG A 124 5.57 -24.35 33.70
C ARG A 124 5.69 -23.10 34.58
N ASP A 125 6.74 -22.30 34.37
CA ASP A 125 7.05 -21.10 35.15
C ASP A 125 6.50 -19.84 34.47
N LEU A 126 5.88 -19.98 33.29
CA LEU A 126 5.17 -18.89 32.63
C LEU A 126 3.88 -18.58 33.42
N PRO A 127 3.61 -17.31 33.75
CA PRO A 127 2.35 -16.92 34.36
C PRO A 127 1.23 -17.01 33.32
N ILE A 128 0.69 -18.21 33.12
CA ILE A 128 -0.45 -18.44 32.24
C ILE A 128 -1.68 -17.88 32.96
N ASN A 129 -2.14 -16.71 32.53
CA ASN A 129 -3.35 -16.11 33.04
C ASN A 129 -4.56 -16.85 32.45
N LEU A 130 -4.90 -18.02 33.02
CA LEU A 130 -6.04 -18.87 32.63
C LEU A 130 -7.40 -18.15 32.72
N LYS A 131 -7.45 -16.96 33.33
CA LYS A 131 -8.67 -16.15 33.45
C LYS A 131 -9.00 -15.35 32.21
N GLN A 132 -8.07 -15.20 31.25
CA GLN A 132 -8.41 -14.56 29.98
C GLN A 132 -9.26 -15.55 29.18
N LYS A 133 -10.59 -15.40 29.24
CA LYS A 133 -11.49 -16.04 28.28
C LYS A 133 -11.21 -15.39 26.94
N TRP A 134 -10.42 -16.06 26.10
CA TRP A 134 -10.29 -15.68 24.71
C TRP A 134 -11.67 -15.86 24.07
N SER A 135 -12.32 -14.74 23.75
CA SER A 135 -13.46 -14.78 22.86
C SER A 135 -12.95 -15.29 21.52
N ARG A 136 -13.36 -16.50 21.12
CA ARG A 136 -13.14 -16.99 19.76
C ARG A 136 -13.88 -16.15 18.73
N ASP A 137 -14.81 -15.32 19.19
CA ASP A 137 -15.53 -14.38 18.38
C ASP A 137 -14.77 -13.06 18.29
N SER A 138 -14.23 -12.81 17.10
CA SER A 138 -13.52 -11.59 16.73
C SER A 138 -14.44 -10.40 16.44
N ARG A 139 -15.77 -10.55 16.55
CA ARG A 139 -16.73 -9.45 16.39
C ARG A 139 -16.66 -8.45 17.55
N PRO A 140 -16.92 -7.16 17.31
CA PRO A 140 -17.21 -6.20 18.38
C PRO A 140 -18.36 -6.72 19.28
N PRO A 141 -18.32 -6.49 20.60
CA PRO A 141 -19.36 -6.97 21.52
C PRO A 141 -20.79 -6.55 21.12
N SER A 142 -20.93 -5.37 20.51
CA SER A 142 -22.20 -4.83 20.00
C SER A 142 -22.80 -5.60 18.83
N CYS A 143 -22.00 -6.43 18.16
CA CYS A 143 -22.39 -7.18 16.97
C CYS A 143 -22.46 -8.69 17.25
N HIS A 144 -22.28 -9.11 18.51
CA HIS A 144 -22.50 -10.49 18.92
C HIS A 144 -23.99 -10.81 18.72
N ASN A 145 -24.27 -11.86 17.95
CA ASN A 145 -25.63 -12.37 17.68
C ASN A 145 -26.57 -11.48 16.84
N ASP A 146 -26.10 -10.44 16.13
CA ASP A 146 -26.95 -9.73 15.16
C ASP A 146 -27.11 -10.57 13.87
N PRO A 147 -28.33 -11.04 13.52
CA PRO A 147 -28.58 -11.84 12.32
C PRO A 147 -28.40 -11.06 11.01
N ARG A 148 -28.34 -9.72 11.05
CA ARG A 148 -28.07 -8.86 9.88
C ARG A 148 -26.58 -8.65 9.66
N TYR A 149 -25.75 -8.97 10.64
CA TYR A 149 -24.31 -8.82 10.54
C TYR A 149 -23.74 -9.95 9.69
N GLN A 150 -23.36 -9.65 8.45
CA GLN A 150 -22.81 -10.64 7.52
C GLN A 150 -21.59 -11.34 8.13
N HIS A 151 -21.72 -12.66 8.38
CA HIS A 151 -20.73 -13.54 9.02
C HIS A 151 -19.52 -13.84 8.12
N LEU A 152 -18.96 -12.83 7.47
CA LEU A 152 -17.92 -12.98 6.45
C LEU A 152 -16.51 -13.19 7.02
N PHE A 153 -16.33 -13.34 8.33
CA PHE A 153 -15.04 -13.71 8.92
C PHE A 153 -15.00 -15.21 9.22
N ARG A 154 -14.08 -15.92 8.55
CA ARG A 154 -13.77 -17.34 8.78
C ARG A 154 -12.26 -17.46 9.00
N ASN A 155 -11.88 -18.05 10.11
CA ASN A 155 -10.52 -18.36 10.50
C ASN A 155 -10.10 -19.73 9.96
N VAL A 156 -8.90 -19.84 9.38
CA VAL A 156 -8.23 -21.12 9.10
C VAL A 156 -7.01 -21.22 10.00
N VAL A 157 -6.86 -22.38 10.65
CA VAL A 157 -5.65 -22.73 11.42
C VAL A 157 -4.83 -23.66 10.54
N MET A 158 -3.67 -23.22 10.08
CA MET A 158 -2.70 -24.11 9.42
C MET A 158 -1.65 -24.54 10.45
N MET A 159 -1.50 -25.84 10.63
CA MET A 159 -0.39 -26.45 11.37
C MET A 159 0.62 -26.93 10.32
N ASP A 160 1.78 -26.29 10.25
CA ASP A 160 2.93 -26.76 9.46
C ASP A 160 3.96 -27.34 10.43
N GLU A 161 4.43 -28.57 10.18
CA GLU A 161 5.39 -29.28 11.04
C GLU A 161 6.75 -28.57 11.13
N ARG A 162 7.05 -27.65 10.21
CA ARG A 162 8.29 -26.85 10.21
C ARG A 162 8.16 -25.51 10.91
N ALA A 163 6.95 -25.10 11.28
CA ALA A 163 6.69 -23.83 11.97
C ALA A 163 6.83 -24.03 13.48
N SER A 164 7.99 -23.65 14.02
CA SER A 164 8.27 -23.66 15.46
C SER A 164 7.24 -22.82 16.25
N GLU A 165 6.52 -23.49 17.14
CA GLU A 165 5.88 -23.02 18.37
C GLU A 165 4.77 -21.94 18.32
N MET A 166 4.40 -21.37 17.18
CA MET A 166 3.25 -20.45 17.12
C MET A 166 2.40 -20.63 15.87
N PRO A 167 1.09 -20.97 15.99
CA PRO A 167 0.21 -21.03 14.84
C PRO A 167 0.11 -19.64 14.22
N ILE A 168 0.39 -19.56 12.92
CA ILE A 168 0.24 -18.32 12.16
C ILE A 168 -1.26 -18.07 11.98
N PHE A 169 -1.77 -17.04 12.66
CA PHE A 169 -3.14 -16.58 12.48
C PHE A 169 -3.21 -15.70 11.23
N GLN A 170 -3.69 -16.25 10.11
CA GLN A 170 -4.09 -15.41 8.99
C GLN A 170 -5.44 -14.76 9.35
N ALA A 171 -5.38 -13.54 9.87
CA ALA A 171 -6.56 -12.78 10.35
C ALA A 171 -7.44 -12.21 9.22
N PHE A 172 -7.09 -12.46 7.96
CA PHE A 172 -7.77 -11.94 6.78
C PHE A 172 -8.20 -13.09 5.88
N LYS A 173 -9.35 -12.95 5.21
CA LYS A 173 -9.64 -13.79 4.03
C LYS A 173 -8.49 -13.66 3.03
N PRO A 174 -8.23 -14.67 2.17
CA PRO A 174 -7.45 -14.46 0.96
C PRO A 174 -7.93 -13.16 0.32
N ALA A 175 -6.99 -12.30 -0.08
CA ALA A 175 -7.33 -11.02 -0.69
C ALA A 175 -8.44 -11.27 -1.72
N ASN A 176 -9.56 -10.56 -1.57
CA ASN A 176 -10.63 -10.66 -2.56
C ASN A 176 -10.03 -10.14 -3.85
N ILE A 177 -9.65 -11.05 -4.76
CA ILE A 177 -8.93 -10.73 -6.00
C ILE A 177 -9.74 -9.70 -6.80
N ARG A 178 -11.08 -9.77 -6.73
CA ARG A 178 -11.99 -8.80 -7.34
C ARG A 178 -11.97 -7.43 -6.66
N ALA A 179 -11.77 -7.39 -5.34
CA ALA A 179 -11.60 -6.13 -4.62
C ALA A 179 -10.22 -5.52 -4.88
N VAL A 180 -9.17 -6.34 -5.01
CA VAL A 180 -7.81 -5.87 -5.39
C VAL A 180 -7.83 -5.13 -6.73
N ALA A 181 -8.60 -5.62 -7.71
CA ALA A 181 -8.81 -4.94 -8.99
C ALA A 181 -9.49 -3.56 -8.84
N ALA A 182 -10.32 -3.37 -7.80
CA ALA A 182 -11.02 -2.12 -7.54
C ALA A 182 -10.26 -1.15 -6.62
N ASP A 183 -9.41 -1.66 -5.72
CA ASP A 183 -8.84 -0.89 -4.60
C ASP A 183 -7.50 -0.20 -4.97
N HIS A 184 -6.80 -0.66 -6.03
CA HIS A 184 -5.40 -0.28 -6.26
C HIS A 184 -4.99 0.12 -7.68
N THR A 185 -5.94 0.40 -8.56
CA THR A 185 -5.62 0.83 -9.93
C THR A 185 -6.31 2.15 -10.23
N TYR A 186 -5.60 3.26 -10.08
CA TYR A 186 -5.91 4.55 -10.75
C TYR A 186 -5.75 4.45 -12.29
N SER A 187 -5.77 3.23 -12.82
CA SER A 187 -5.68 2.92 -14.24
C SER A 187 -7.10 2.90 -14.80
N SER A 188 -7.27 3.43 -16.02
CA SER A 188 -8.54 3.32 -16.76
C SER A 188 -8.79 1.91 -17.30
N VAL A 189 -7.81 1.01 -17.17
CA VAL A 189 -7.82 -0.35 -17.72
C VAL A 189 -7.83 -1.35 -16.57
N THR A 190 -8.73 -2.33 -16.66
CA THR A 190 -8.84 -3.42 -15.67
C THR A 190 -7.64 -4.37 -15.76
N LEU A 191 -7.33 -5.09 -14.68
CA LEU A 191 -6.21 -6.06 -14.67
C LEU A 191 -6.47 -7.19 -15.68
N GLU A 192 -7.73 -7.56 -15.84
CA GLU A 192 -8.19 -8.52 -16.83
C GLU A 192 -7.89 -8.05 -18.26
N GLU A 193 -8.17 -6.79 -18.59
CA GLU A 193 -7.86 -6.21 -19.91
C GLU A 193 -6.35 -6.14 -20.17
N ILE A 194 -5.55 -5.81 -19.16
CA ILE A 194 -4.08 -5.80 -19.26
C ILE A 194 -3.59 -7.21 -19.58
N PHE A 195 -4.04 -8.22 -18.82
CA PHE A 195 -3.68 -9.62 -19.05
C PHE A 195 -4.07 -10.09 -20.46
N LEU A 196 -5.30 -9.78 -20.88
CA LEU A 196 -5.80 -10.13 -22.20
C LEU A 196 -5.04 -9.43 -23.35
N GLN A 197 -4.50 -8.23 -23.10
CA GLN A 197 -3.69 -7.50 -24.06
C GLN A 197 -2.25 -8.05 -24.13
N GLU A 198 -1.65 -8.40 -22.99
CA GLU A 198 -0.31 -9.02 -22.92
C GLU A 198 -0.28 -10.39 -23.59
N GLU A 199 -1.32 -11.21 -23.35
CA GLU A 199 -1.47 -12.52 -23.98
C GLU A 199 -1.94 -12.44 -25.45
N GLY A 200 -2.22 -11.23 -25.96
CA GLY A 200 -2.62 -11.01 -27.35
C GLY A 200 -4.01 -11.54 -27.72
N TRP A 201 -4.92 -11.68 -26.73
CA TRP A 201 -6.25 -12.25 -26.94
C TRP A 201 -7.26 -11.22 -27.47
N ILE A 202 -7.02 -9.92 -27.28
CA ILE A 202 -7.89 -8.83 -27.75
C ILE A 202 -7.56 -8.42 -29.18
N THR A 203 -6.29 -8.28 -29.52
CA THR A 203 -5.83 -7.72 -30.80
C THR A 203 -4.95 -8.71 -31.56
N LEU A 204 -5.53 -9.36 -32.58
CA LEU A 204 -4.75 -10.13 -33.55
C LEU A 204 -4.33 -9.26 -34.73
N SER A 205 -3.04 -9.31 -35.08
CA SER A 205 -2.52 -8.71 -36.30
C SER A 205 -3.18 -9.35 -37.55
N ALA A 206 -3.17 -8.65 -38.68
CA ALA A 206 -3.70 -9.20 -39.94
C ALA A 206 -2.92 -10.45 -40.40
N SER A 207 -1.60 -10.47 -40.18
CA SER A 207 -0.74 -11.60 -40.50
C SER A 207 -1.02 -12.82 -39.61
N GLU A 208 -1.24 -12.63 -38.31
CA GLU A 208 -1.59 -13.74 -37.41
C GLU A 208 -2.94 -14.35 -37.77
N ARG A 209 -3.93 -13.52 -38.14
CA ARG A 209 -5.25 -14.00 -38.59
C ARG A 209 -5.13 -14.91 -39.80
N GLN A 210 -4.30 -14.53 -40.78
CA GLN A 210 -4.05 -15.36 -41.95
C GLN A 210 -3.33 -16.65 -41.58
N ARG A 211 -2.28 -16.59 -40.75
CA ARG A 211 -1.55 -17.78 -40.31
C ARG A 211 -2.45 -18.77 -39.57
N ILE A 212 -3.31 -18.28 -38.68
CA ILE A 212 -4.24 -19.11 -37.91
C ILE A 212 -5.26 -19.75 -38.87
N GLU A 213 -5.81 -19.00 -39.82
CA GLU A 213 -6.71 -19.55 -40.86
C GLU A 213 -6.04 -20.69 -41.62
N GLU A 214 -4.84 -20.44 -42.17
CA GLU A 214 -4.09 -21.42 -42.97
C GLU A 214 -3.77 -22.70 -42.17
N THR A 215 -3.31 -22.53 -40.92
CA THR A 215 -2.93 -23.65 -40.04
C THR A 215 -4.15 -24.44 -39.56
N THR A 216 -5.33 -23.83 -39.56
CA THR A 216 -6.55 -24.44 -39.05
C THR A 216 -7.58 -24.82 -40.13
N ARG A 217 -7.21 -24.78 -41.42
CA ARG A 217 -8.06 -25.23 -42.54
C ARG A 217 -8.59 -26.65 -42.39
N SER A 218 -7.84 -27.51 -41.71
CA SER A 218 -8.26 -28.89 -41.42
C SER A 218 -9.32 -28.99 -40.30
N GLN A 219 -9.78 -27.85 -39.76
CA GLN A 219 -10.85 -27.72 -38.78
C GLN A 219 -10.68 -28.70 -37.61
N ALA A 220 -11.69 -29.52 -37.31
CA ALA A 220 -11.71 -30.46 -36.20
C ALA A 220 -10.60 -31.53 -36.24
N ARG A 221 -9.93 -31.73 -37.38
CA ARG A 221 -8.77 -32.64 -37.49
C ARG A 221 -7.47 -31.99 -37.02
N SER A 222 -7.46 -30.67 -36.84
CA SER A 222 -6.33 -29.94 -36.28
C SER A 222 -6.50 -29.73 -34.78
N SER A 223 -5.48 -30.10 -33.99
CA SER A 223 -5.44 -29.79 -32.56
C SER A 223 -5.40 -28.28 -32.30
N THR A 224 -4.78 -27.51 -33.20
CA THR A 224 -4.67 -26.05 -33.08
C THR A 224 -6.02 -25.35 -33.27
N TRP A 225 -6.92 -25.93 -34.08
CA TRP A 225 -8.29 -25.41 -34.23
C TRP A 225 -9.09 -25.51 -32.93
N LEU A 226 -8.95 -26.62 -32.19
CA LEU A 226 -9.62 -26.79 -30.90
C LEU A 226 -9.06 -25.82 -29.85
N ALA A 227 -7.73 -25.66 -29.80
CA ALA A 227 -7.09 -24.71 -28.90
C ALA A 227 -7.55 -23.26 -29.15
N GLU A 228 -7.53 -22.80 -30.41
CA GLU A 228 -7.97 -21.45 -30.78
C GLU A 228 -9.46 -21.21 -30.50
N ARG A 229 -10.32 -22.23 -30.66
CA ARG A 229 -11.75 -22.14 -30.34
C ARG A 229 -12.03 -22.16 -28.84
N GLY A 230 -11.18 -22.80 -28.04
CA GLY A 230 -11.30 -22.81 -26.57
C GLY A 230 -11.02 -21.45 -25.94
N MET A 231 -10.16 -20.64 -26.56
CA MET A 231 -9.80 -19.31 -26.09
C MET A 231 -10.73 -18.19 -26.60
N ARG A 232 -11.61 -18.48 -27.58
CA ARG A 232 -12.36 -17.45 -28.33
C ARG A 232 -13.86 -17.69 -28.35
N LEU A 233 -14.62 -16.59 -28.42
CA LEU A 233 -16.06 -16.66 -28.68
C LEU A 233 -16.32 -17.05 -30.14
N THR A 234 -17.02 -18.17 -30.34
CA THR A 234 -17.34 -18.71 -31.66
C THR A 234 -18.76 -18.36 -32.08
N ALA A 235 -19.00 -18.22 -33.39
CA ALA A 235 -20.30 -17.84 -33.94
C ALA A 235 -21.45 -18.79 -33.52
N SER A 236 -21.17 -20.09 -33.42
CA SER A 236 -22.14 -21.10 -32.97
C SER A 236 -22.57 -20.91 -31.52
N ASN A 237 -21.70 -20.35 -30.68
CA ASN A 237 -21.98 -20.14 -29.25
C ASN A 237 -22.48 -18.71 -28.95
N PHE A 238 -22.24 -17.76 -29.85
CA PHE A 238 -22.58 -16.35 -29.66
C PHE A 238 -24.08 -16.15 -29.36
N GLY A 239 -24.96 -16.74 -30.18
CA GLY A 239 -26.41 -16.61 -29.98
C GLY A 239 -26.89 -17.24 -28.67
N ARG A 240 -26.20 -18.28 -28.17
CA ARG A 240 -26.48 -18.91 -26.88
C ARG A 240 -26.09 -17.97 -25.73
N ILE A 241 -24.92 -17.35 -25.82
CA ILE A 241 -24.42 -16.39 -24.82
C ILE A 241 -25.36 -15.19 -24.67
N CYS A 242 -25.80 -14.58 -25.78
CA CYS A 242 -26.68 -13.41 -25.73
C CYS A 242 -28.07 -13.68 -25.11
N LYS A 243 -28.51 -14.95 -25.05
CA LYS A 243 -29.85 -15.33 -24.57
C LYS A 243 -29.87 -15.86 -23.13
N VAL A 244 -28.70 -15.99 -22.49
CA VAL A 244 -28.58 -16.57 -21.15
C VAL A 244 -29.06 -15.58 -20.10
N LYS A 245 -30.06 -15.99 -19.31
CA LYS A 245 -30.58 -15.21 -18.17
C LYS A 245 -29.78 -15.43 -16.88
N HIS A 246 -29.12 -16.58 -16.75
CA HIS A 246 -28.34 -16.96 -15.58
C HIS A 246 -26.93 -17.36 -16.01
N ALA A 247 -25.95 -16.48 -15.78
CA ALA A 247 -24.60 -16.61 -16.32
C ALA A 247 -23.76 -17.74 -15.68
N GLU A 248 -24.21 -18.34 -14.59
CA GLU A 248 -23.40 -19.26 -13.77
C GLU A 248 -23.23 -20.66 -14.38
N SER A 249 -24.19 -21.13 -15.18
CA SER A 249 -24.15 -22.49 -15.77
C SER A 249 -23.54 -22.55 -17.18
N LEU A 250 -23.35 -21.39 -17.81
CA LEU A 250 -22.88 -21.29 -19.19
C LEU A 250 -21.37 -21.61 -19.37
N PRO A 251 -20.45 -21.14 -18.50
CA PRO A 251 -19.02 -21.35 -18.69
C PRO A 251 -18.62 -22.83 -18.71
N ALA A 252 -19.20 -23.63 -17.82
CA ALA A 252 -18.93 -25.07 -17.74
C ALA A 252 -19.28 -25.78 -19.07
N SER A 253 -20.45 -25.49 -19.64
CA SER A 253 -20.90 -26.08 -20.90
C SER A 253 -20.14 -25.56 -22.15
N LEU A 254 -19.45 -24.42 -22.04
CA LEU A 254 -18.61 -23.89 -23.12
C LEU A 254 -17.20 -24.49 -23.10
N LEU A 255 -16.67 -24.77 -21.91
CA LEU A 255 -15.33 -25.33 -21.70
C LEU A 255 -15.30 -26.85 -21.90
N GLU A 256 -16.38 -27.54 -21.53
CA GLU A 256 -16.52 -28.98 -21.65
C GLU A 256 -17.63 -29.31 -22.67
N PRO A 257 -17.30 -29.47 -23.96
CA PRO A 257 -18.30 -29.83 -24.96
C PRO A 257 -18.81 -31.26 -24.70
N GLU A 258 -20.13 -31.42 -24.65
CA GLU A 258 -20.78 -32.73 -24.54
C GLU A 258 -20.48 -33.59 -25.78
N ASP A 259 -20.24 -34.89 -25.57
CA ASP A 259 -20.06 -35.82 -26.68
C ASP A 259 -21.39 -36.12 -27.37
N ILE A 260 -21.63 -35.42 -28.48
CA ILE A 260 -22.83 -35.53 -29.31
C ILE A 260 -22.65 -36.47 -30.52
N THR A 261 -21.52 -37.18 -30.62
CA THR A 261 -21.20 -38.02 -31.79
C THR A 261 -22.16 -39.19 -31.97
N HIS A 262 -22.82 -39.61 -30.90
CA HIS A 262 -23.79 -40.71 -30.88
C HIS A 262 -25.20 -40.30 -31.35
N ILE A 263 -25.48 -38.99 -31.49
CA ILE A 263 -26.82 -38.49 -31.79
C ILE A 263 -27.16 -38.71 -33.29
N PRO A 264 -28.25 -39.42 -33.64
CA PRO A 264 -28.56 -39.76 -35.04
C PRO A 264 -28.64 -38.56 -36.00
N ALA A 265 -29.17 -37.43 -35.54
CA ALA A 265 -29.25 -36.21 -36.33
C ALA A 265 -27.87 -35.63 -36.68
N VAL A 266 -26.91 -35.72 -35.76
CA VAL A 266 -25.51 -35.27 -35.96
C VAL A 266 -24.80 -36.22 -36.91
N VAL A 267 -24.98 -37.52 -36.75
CA VAL A 267 -24.43 -38.55 -37.65
C VAL A 267 -24.94 -38.37 -39.08
N HIS A 268 -26.22 -38.05 -39.25
CA HIS A 268 -26.79 -37.75 -40.57
C HIS A 268 -26.18 -36.48 -41.19
N GLY A 269 -26.02 -35.42 -40.39
CA GLY A 269 -25.39 -34.17 -40.85
C GLY A 269 -23.92 -34.33 -41.27
N ASN A 270 -23.17 -35.21 -40.60
CA ASN A 270 -21.77 -35.50 -40.94
C ASN A 270 -21.60 -36.43 -42.17
N LYS A 271 -22.66 -37.13 -42.60
CA LYS A 271 -22.66 -38.01 -43.77
C LYS A 271 -23.02 -37.27 -45.08
N SER A 272 -23.52 -36.04 -44.96
CA SER A 272 -23.89 -35.18 -46.09
C SER A 272 -22.68 -34.40 -46.58
#